data_AF-K7YTV3-F1
#
_entry.id   AF-K7YTV3-F1
#
_cell.length_a   1.000
_cell.length_b   1.000
_cell.length_c   1.000
_cell.angle_alpha   90.00
_cell.angle_beta   90.00
_cell.angle_gamma   90.00
#
_symmetry.space_group_name_H-M   'P 1'
#
loop_
_entity.id
_entity.type
_entity.pdbx_description
1 polymer ?
#
loop_
_entity_poly.entity_id
_entity_poly.type
_entity_poly.pdbx_seq_one_letter_code
_entity_poly.pdbx_strand_id
1 'polypeptide(L)'
;MISAFLVVSGIQGAAILFDEFVFHRKRGLPRWERIGHPIDTMSVIACLLFLAFVQRTPTTEVIYYIMAGLSCVLVTKDEWIHRKYCSAEEMWLHAVLFLMHPLVLFTGMAEWEDNRPLFLAVAGGIFVFLIYQVVYWNFVEVQARKAKQKAHYARVRQEDLYEYFGE
;
A
#
# COMPACT_ATOMS: atom_id res chain seq x y z
N MET A 1 -15.85 15.00 20.27
CA MET A 1 -16.07 15.17 18.81
C MET A 1 -15.45 13.98 18.10
N ILE A 2 -16.00 13.55 16.97
CA ILE A 2 -15.39 12.48 16.17
C ILE A 2 -14.09 13.04 15.56
N SER A 3 -12.97 12.34 15.72
CA SER A 3 -11.68 12.72 15.11
C SER A 3 -11.79 12.70 13.59
N ALA A 4 -11.48 13.82 12.94
CA ALA A 4 -11.43 13.93 11.50
C ALA A 4 -10.32 13.03 10.94
N PHE A 5 -9.16 13.00 11.62
CA PHE A 5 -8.07 12.10 11.29
C PHE A 5 -8.52 10.63 11.24
N LEU A 6 -9.26 10.17 12.25
CA LEU A 6 -9.76 8.78 12.28
C LEU A 6 -10.73 8.49 11.13
N VAL A 7 -11.65 9.40 10.85
CA VAL A 7 -12.64 9.22 9.77
C VAL A 7 -11.95 9.15 8.41
N VAL A 8 -11.06 10.10 8.13
CA VAL A 8 -10.33 10.16 6.84
C VAL A 8 -9.40 8.96 6.70
N SER A 9 -8.69 8.57 7.77
CA SER A 9 -7.84 7.36 7.79
C SER A 9 -8.65 6.10 7.58
N GLY A 10 -9.84 6.01 8.17
CA GLY A 10 -10.75 4.87 7.98
C GLY A 10 -11.22 4.73 6.53
N ILE A 11 -11.58 5.84 5.89
CA ILE A 11 -11.97 5.86 4.47
C ILE A 11 -10.79 5.48 3.57
N GLN A 12 -9.61 6.06 3.79
CA GLN A 12 -8.41 5.72 3.03
C GLN A 12 -8.04 4.25 3.22
N GLY A 13 -8.06 3.75 4.46
CA GLY A 13 -7.78 2.35 4.78
C GLY A 13 -8.76 1.39 4.09
N ALA A 14 -10.06 1.70 4.10
CA ALA A 14 -11.07 0.91 3.40
C ALA A 14 -10.82 0.87 1.87
N ALA A 15 -10.48 2.01 1.28
CA ALA A 15 -10.13 2.10 -0.14
C ALA A 15 -8.87 1.30 -0.49
N ILE A 16 -7.82 1.37 0.34
CA ILE A 16 -6.59 0.57 0.19
C ILE A 16 -6.90 -0.93 0.27
N LEU A 17 -7.72 -1.35 1.24
CA LEU A 17 -8.08 -2.77 1.37
C LEU A 17 -8.92 -3.26 0.19
N PHE A 18 -9.84 -2.44 -0.32
CA PHE A 18 -10.59 -2.76 -1.52
C PHE A 18 -9.66 -2.93 -2.72
N ASP A 19 -8.74 -1.99 -2.93
CA ASP A 19 -7.74 -2.07 -3.99
C ASP A 19 -6.90 -3.35 -3.90
N GLU A 20 -6.36 -3.62 -2.71
CA GLU A 20 -5.52 -4.78 -2.44
C GLU A 20 -6.23 -6.10 -2.70
N PHE A 21 -7.46 -6.28 -2.19
CA PHE A 21 -8.15 -7.57 -2.28
C PHE A 21 -8.93 -7.77 -3.58
N VAL A 22 -9.27 -6.70 -4.29
CA VAL A 22 -10.03 -6.78 -5.55
C VAL A 22 -9.11 -6.63 -6.75
N PHE A 23 -8.40 -5.51 -6.87
CA PHE A 23 -7.61 -5.20 -8.06
C PHE A 23 -6.25 -5.89 -8.02
N HIS A 24 -5.45 -5.68 -6.97
CA HIS A 24 -4.11 -6.27 -6.89
C HIS A 24 -4.15 -7.80 -6.92
N ARG A 25 -5.03 -8.45 -6.17
CA ARG A 25 -5.17 -9.91 -6.21
C ARG A 25 -5.58 -10.44 -7.58
N LYS A 26 -6.40 -9.69 -8.33
CA LYS A 26 -6.86 -10.09 -9.67
C LYS A 26 -5.77 -9.94 -10.73
N ARG A 27 -5.12 -8.77 -10.84
CA ARG A 27 -4.06 -8.54 -11.86
C ARG A 27 -2.69 -9.06 -11.43
N GLY A 28 -2.48 -9.17 -10.13
CA GLY A 28 -1.19 -9.39 -9.50
C GLY A 28 -0.30 -8.16 -9.50
N LEU A 29 0.64 -8.12 -8.55
CA LEU A 29 1.48 -6.94 -8.36
C LEU A 29 2.82 -7.05 -9.13
N PRO A 30 3.19 -6.11 -10.02
CA PRO A 30 4.52 -5.97 -10.61
C PRO A 30 5.62 -5.71 -9.56
N ARG A 31 6.88 -6.00 -9.92
CA ARG A 31 8.02 -5.85 -8.98
C ARG A 31 8.20 -4.42 -8.45
N TRP A 32 7.91 -3.40 -9.27
CA TRP A 32 8.03 -2.00 -8.87
C TRP A 32 7.11 -1.69 -7.70
N GLU A 33 5.82 -2.02 -7.83
CA GLU A 33 4.80 -1.81 -6.80
C GLU A 33 5.06 -2.64 -5.53
N ARG A 34 5.63 -3.85 -5.65
CA ARG A 34 6.00 -4.68 -4.48
C ARG A 34 7.06 -4.05 -3.57
N ILE A 35 7.88 -3.16 -4.11
CA ILE A 35 8.91 -2.42 -3.37
C ILE A 35 8.40 -1.02 -3.04
N GLY A 36 7.71 -0.38 -3.99
CA GLY A 36 7.11 0.94 -3.84
C GLY A 36 6.11 1.01 -2.69
N HIS A 37 5.14 0.10 -2.64
CA HIS A 37 4.06 0.15 -1.64
C HIS A 37 4.58 0.03 -0.19
N PRO A 38 5.55 -0.86 0.13
CA PRO A 38 6.20 -0.83 1.43
C PRO A 38 6.90 0.51 1.76
N ILE A 39 7.56 1.15 0.79
CA ILE A 39 8.23 2.44 0.99
C ILE A 39 7.19 3.53 1.31
N ASP A 40 6.07 3.56 0.59
CA ASP A 40 4.98 4.51 0.86
C ASP A 40 4.40 4.31 2.24
N THR A 41 4.11 3.05 2.58
CA THR A 41 3.56 2.64 3.87
C THR A 41 4.50 3.03 5.02
N MET A 42 5.80 2.81 4.86
CA MET A 42 6.81 3.27 5.84
C MET A 42 6.86 4.79 5.95
N SER A 43 6.70 5.53 4.85
CA SER A 43 6.67 7.00 4.89
C SER A 43 5.49 7.54 5.70
N VAL A 44 4.32 6.91 5.60
CA VAL A 44 3.13 7.26 6.41
C VAL A 44 3.35 6.91 7.87
N ILE A 45 3.85 5.69 8.17
CA ILE A 45 4.18 5.29 9.54
C ILE A 45 5.16 6.29 10.15
N ALA A 46 6.21 6.69 9.43
CA ALA A 46 7.17 7.67 9.91
C ALA A 46 6.50 9.01 10.27
N CYS A 47 5.56 9.50 9.46
CA CYS A 47 4.78 10.70 9.77
C CYS A 47 3.92 10.52 11.04
N LEU A 48 3.24 9.38 11.19
CA LEU A 48 2.38 9.11 12.36
C LEU A 48 3.19 8.95 13.65
N LEU A 49 4.33 8.25 13.59
CA LEU A 49 5.23 8.12 14.74
C LEU A 49 5.85 9.47 15.12
N PHE A 50 6.12 10.34 14.14
CA PHE A 50 6.57 11.70 14.41
C PHE A 50 5.52 12.48 15.21
N LEU A 51 4.25 12.45 14.79
CA LEU A 51 3.15 13.08 15.54
C LEU A 51 2.96 12.46 16.93
N ALA A 52 3.15 11.15 17.07
CA ALA A 52 2.96 10.47 18.35
C ALA A 52 4.04 10.81 19.39
N PHE A 53 5.30 10.97 18.96
CA PHE A 53 6.45 11.03 19.87
C PHE A 53 7.14 12.40 19.94
N VAL A 54 6.97 13.27 18.94
CA VAL A 54 7.64 14.57 18.88
C VAL A 54 6.71 15.65 19.42
N GLN A 55 7.23 16.55 20.26
CA GLN A 55 6.50 17.72 20.75
C GLN A 55 6.36 18.77 19.64
N ARG A 56 5.20 19.44 19.58
CA ARG A 56 5.01 20.51 18.61
C ARG A 56 5.80 21.76 18.99
N THR A 57 6.61 22.20 18.06
CA THR A 57 7.37 23.46 18.07
C THR A 57 7.33 24.04 16.65
N PRO A 58 7.64 25.33 16.44
CA PRO A 58 7.70 25.89 15.09
C PRO A 58 8.64 25.11 14.15
N THR A 59 9.77 24.62 14.67
CA THR A 59 10.74 23.83 13.90
C THR A 59 10.20 22.45 13.56
N THR A 60 9.62 21.73 14.51
CA THR A 60 9.09 20.37 14.28
C THR A 60 7.87 20.38 13.38
N GLU A 61 7.09 21.46 13.39
CA GLU A 61 5.99 21.69 12.46
C GLU A 61 6.48 21.80 11.01
N VAL A 62 7.55 22.58 10.75
CA VAL A 62 8.17 22.63 9.42
C VAL A 62 8.71 21.26 8.99
N ILE A 63 9.38 20.55 9.90
CA ILE A 63 9.88 19.19 9.63
C ILE A 63 8.74 18.25 9.24
N TYR A 64 7.63 18.30 9.98
CA TYR A 64 6.46 17.47 9.69
C TYR A 64 5.89 17.77 8.30
N TYR A 65 5.72 19.05 7.93
CA TYR A 65 5.23 19.39 6.59
C TYR A 65 6.16 18.92 5.48
N ILE A 66 7.48 18.95 5.68
CA ILE A 66 8.45 18.39 4.73
C ILE A 66 8.25 16.87 4.62
N MET A 67 8.15 16.16 5.75
CA MET A 67 7.92 14.71 5.76
C MET A 67 6.61 14.33 5.07
N ALA A 68 5.53 15.03 5.37
CA ALA A 68 4.22 14.81 4.79
C ALA A 68 4.23 15.10 3.28
N GLY A 69 4.85 16.21 2.85
CA GLY A 69 5.03 16.55 1.44
C GLY A 69 5.83 15.49 0.69
N LEU A 70 6.93 15.01 1.26
CA LEU A 70 7.72 13.91 0.68
C LEU A 70 6.90 12.62 0.57
N SER A 71 6.11 12.28 1.59
CA SER A 71 5.21 11.12 1.56
C SER A 71 4.16 11.25 0.44
N CYS A 72 3.57 12.44 0.24
CA CYS A 72 2.67 12.70 -0.87
C CYS A 72 3.36 12.54 -2.23
N VAL A 73 4.59 13.04 -2.39
CA VAL A 73 5.34 12.87 -3.64
C VAL A 73 5.67 11.40 -3.90
N LEU A 74 6.04 10.64 -2.87
CA LEU A 74 6.37 9.21 -3.00
C LEU A 74 5.22 8.40 -3.60
N VAL A 75 3.98 8.60 -3.16
CA VAL A 75 2.83 7.85 -3.71
C VAL A 75 2.56 8.18 -5.19
N THR A 76 2.91 9.38 -5.67
CA THR A 76 2.69 9.74 -7.08
C THR A 76 3.56 8.97 -8.07
N LYS A 77 4.66 8.36 -7.62
CA LYS A 77 5.54 7.56 -8.50
C LYS A 77 4.81 6.36 -9.11
N ASP A 78 3.75 5.88 -8.45
CA ASP A 78 3.05 4.66 -8.86
C ASP A 78 2.17 4.92 -10.09
N GLU A 79 1.88 6.19 -10.41
CA GLU A 79 1.15 6.58 -11.61
C GLU A 79 1.81 6.09 -12.91
N TRP A 80 3.14 5.97 -12.94
CA TRP A 80 3.86 5.42 -14.09
C TRP A 80 3.55 3.94 -14.34
N ILE A 81 3.18 3.22 -13.29
CA ILE A 81 2.77 1.82 -13.36
C ILE A 81 1.27 1.73 -13.55
N HIS A 82 0.48 2.57 -12.86
CA HIS A 82 -0.98 2.56 -12.97
C HIS A 82 -1.45 2.75 -14.41
N ARG A 83 -0.88 3.73 -15.12
CA ARG A 83 -1.19 3.98 -16.54
C ARG A 83 -0.93 2.79 -17.48
N LYS A 84 -0.16 1.78 -17.05
CA LYS A 84 0.21 0.61 -17.87
C LYS A 84 -0.65 -0.60 -17.57
N TYR A 85 -1.12 -0.75 -16.33
CA TYR A 85 -1.72 -2.00 -15.84
C TYR A 85 -3.12 -1.84 -15.26
N CYS A 86 -3.51 -0.63 -14.82
CA CYS A 86 -4.78 -0.42 -14.14
C CYS A 86 -5.92 -0.25 -15.15
N SER A 87 -7.07 -0.82 -14.77
CA SER A 87 -8.36 -0.55 -15.43
C SER A 87 -8.87 0.85 -15.11
N ALA A 88 -9.89 1.34 -15.83
CA ALA A 88 -10.44 2.68 -15.59
C ALA A 88 -11.01 2.82 -14.17
N GLU A 89 -11.63 1.76 -13.64
CA GLU A 89 -12.18 1.70 -12.29
C GLU A 89 -11.09 1.75 -11.22
N GLU A 90 -9.99 1.04 -11.46
CA GLU A 90 -8.81 1.05 -10.57
C GLU A 90 -8.11 2.41 -10.60
N MET A 91 -7.96 3.03 -11.76
CA MET A 91 -7.43 4.39 -11.89
C MET A 91 -8.27 5.41 -11.13
N TRP A 92 -9.60 5.28 -11.17
CA TRP A 92 -10.49 6.16 -10.41
C TRP A 92 -10.29 5.98 -8.89
N LEU A 93 -10.19 4.74 -8.41
CA LEU A 93 -9.91 4.46 -7.01
C LEU A 93 -8.55 5.05 -6.58
N HIS A 94 -7.53 4.94 -7.42
CA HIS A 94 -6.21 5.52 -7.15
C HIS A 94 -6.24 7.04 -7.09
N ALA A 95 -7.04 7.70 -7.94
CA ALA A 95 -7.25 9.14 -7.85
C ALA A 95 -7.90 9.54 -6.51
N VAL A 96 -8.87 8.75 -6.02
CA VAL A 96 -9.44 8.94 -4.68
C VAL A 96 -8.37 8.75 -3.60
N LEU A 97 -7.56 7.70 -3.68
CA LEU A 97 -6.48 7.44 -2.73
C LEU A 97 -5.44 8.58 -2.70
N PHE A 98 -5.08 9.14 -3.86
CA PHE A 98 -4.18 10.31 -3.96
C PHE A 98 -4.79 11.58 -3.34
N LEU A 99 -6.11 11.74 -3.37
CA LEU A 99 -6.78 12.84 -2.67
C LEU A 99 -6.82 12.59 -1.15
N MET A 100 -7.08 11.35 -0.73
CA MET A 100 -7.19 10.98 0.68
C MET A 100 -5.86 11.06 1.43
N HIS A 101 -4.76 10.71 0.78
CA HIS A 101 -3.43 10.71 1.39
C HIS A 101 -3.01 12.03 2.05
N PRO A 102 -3.00 13.18 1.36
CA PRO A 102 -2.72 14.46 1.99
C PRO A 102 -3.77 14.85 3.05
N LEU A 103 -5.04 14.45 2.88
CA LEU A 103 -6.07 14.70 3.89
C LEU A 103 -5.78 13.97 5.20
N VAL A 104 -5.33 12.71 5.16
CA VAL A 104 -4.93 11.96 6.37
C VAL A 104 -3.78 12.66 7.07
N LEU A 105 -2.74 13.07 6.33
CA LEU A 105 -1.57 13.70 6.93
C LEU A 105 -1.91 15.09 7.51
N PHE A 106 -2.67 15.91 6.81
CA PHE A 106 -3.01 17.24 7.30
C PHE A 106 -4.08 17.25 8.41
N THR A 107 -5.02 16.31 8.41
CA THR A 107 -5.90 16.12 9.57
C THR A 107 -5.14 15.60 10.79
N GLY A 108 -4.14 14.72 10.59
CA GLY A 108 -3.22 14.31 11.65
C GLY A 108 -2.44 15.48 12.24
N MET A 109 -1.92 16.38 11.40
CA MET A 109 -1.26 17.63 11.82
C MET A 109 -2.20 18.52 12.65
N ALA A 110 -3.44 18.69 12.19
CA ALA A 110 -4.43 19.52 12.89
C ALA A 110 -4.75 18.97 14.29
N GLU A 111 -4.67 17.65 14.46
CA GLU A 111 -5.00 16.94 15.71
C GLU A 111 -3.76 16.52 16.52
N TRP A 112 -2.55 17.02 16.19
CA TRP A 112 -1.26 16.55 16.73
C TRP A 112 -1.25 16.43 18.27
N GLU A 113 -1.60 17.49 18.98
CA GLU A 113 -1.48 17.52 20.44
C GLU A 113 -2.60 16.74 21.15
N ASP A 114 -3.76 16.60 20.51
CA ASP A 114 -4.96 16.08 21.16
C ASP A 114 -5.10 14.54 21.06
N ASN A 115 -4.43 13.92 20.08
CA ASN A 115 -4.73 12.53 19.67
C ASN A 115 -3.51 11.61 19.53
N ARG A 116 -2.43 11.83 20.30
CA ARG A 116 -1.20 11.01 20.22
C ARG A 116 -1.43 9.48 20.30
N PRO A 117 -2.28 8.94 21.20
CA PRO A 117 -2.56 7.50 21.23
C PRO A 117 -3.22 6.97 19.94
N LEU A 118 -4.01 7.82 19.27
CA LEU A 118 -4.68 7.46 18.03
C LEU A 118 -3.68 7.29 16.87
N PHE A 119 -2.66 8.14 16.80
CA PHE A 119 -1.59 7.99 15.79
C PHE A 119 -0.85 6.67 15.97
N LEU A 120 -0.58 6.25 17.21
CA LEU A 120 0.02 4.95 17.50
C LEU A 120 -0.89 3.78 17.09
N ALA A 121 -2.18 3.88 17.38
CA ALA A 121 -3.15 2.85 17.00
C ALA A 121 -3.24 2.69 15.47
N VAL A 122 -3.35 3.80 14.74
CA VAL A 122 -3.40 3.79 13.27
C VAL A 122 -2.07 3.32 12.69
N ALA A 123 -0.93 3.80 13.19
CA ALA A 123 0.38 3.34 12.77
C ALA A 123 0.58 1.83 13.01
N GLY A 124 0.09 1.31 14.14
CA GLY A 124 0.10 -0.12 14.43
C GLY A 124 -0.71 -0.95 13.43
N GLY A 125 -1.91 -0.50 13.07
CA GLY A 125 -2.72 -1.13 12.03
C GLY A 125 -2.04 -1.11 10.66
N ILE A 126 -1.46 0.03 10.27
CA ILE A 126 -0.71 0.17 9.02
C ILE A 126 0.55 -0.71 9.04
N PHE A 127 1.22 -0.86 10.18
CA PHE A 127 2.38 -1.74 10.32
C PHE A 127 2.02 -3.22 10.12
N VAL A 128 0.87 -3.67 10.61
CA VAL A 128 0.36 -5.02 10.30
C VAL A 128 0.14 -5.17 8.80
N PHE A 129 -0.42 -4.16 8.14
CA PHE A 129 -0.58 -4.16 6.69
C PHE A 129 0.75 -4.16 5.93
N LEU A 130 1.77 -3.43 6.41
CA LEU A 130 3.13 -3.46 5.87
C LEU A 130 3.73 -4.87 5.90
N ILE A 131 3.61 -5.57 7.04
CA ILE A 131 4.06 -6.96 7.15
C ILE A 131 3.34 -7.82 6.12
N TYR A 132 2.02 -7.68 6.02
CA TYR A 132 1.23 -8.39 5.02
C TYR A 132 1.74 -8.10 3.60
N GLN A 133 1.95 -6.84 3.22
CA GLN A 133 2.43 -6.46 1.88
C GLN A 133 3.77 -7.11 1.57
N VAL A 134 4.72 -7.03 2.50
CA VAL A 134 6.07 -7.59 2.34
C VAL A 134 5.98 -9.11 2.23
N VAL A 135 5.33 -9.78 3.17
CA VAL A 135 5.27 -11.25 3.23
C VAL A 135 4.48 -11.82 2.05
N TYR A 136 3.27 -11.32 1.80
CA TYR A 136 2.39 -11.86 0.79
C TYR A 136 2.97 -11.69 -0.61
N TRP A 137 3.33 -10.46 -1.00
CA TRP A 137 3.71 -10.18 -2.38
C TRP A 137 5.13 -10.59 -2.74
N ASN A 138 6.06 -10.60 -1.79
CA ASN A 138 7.45 -10.97 -2.06
C ASN A 138 7.73 -12.46 -1.84
N PHE A 139 6.93 -13.16 -1.02
CA PHE A 139 7.18 -14.56 -0.70
C PHE A 139 6.02 -15.47 -1.15
N VAL A 140 4.81 -15.26 -0.63
CA VAL A 140 3.68 -16.17 -0.85
C VAL A 140 3.26 -16.21 -2.33
N GLU A 141 2.97 -15.07 -2.92
CA GLU A 141 2.52 -14.96 -4.32
C GLU A 141 3.61 -15.44 -5.30
N VAL A 142 4.88 -15.14 -5.01
CA VAL A 142 6.02 -15.57 -5.83
C VAL A 142 6.11 -17.10 -5.85
N GLN A 143 5.98 -17.75 -4.70
CA GLN A 143 6.01 -19.21 -4.61
C GLN A 143 4.80 -19.83 -5.32
N ALA A 144 3.61 -19.28 -5.11
CA ALA A 144 2.39 -19.75 -5.76
C ALA A 144 2.49 -19.67 -7.30
N ARG A 145 3.04 -18.58 -7.85
CA ARG A 145 3.27 -18.44 -9.30
C ARG A 145 4.28 -19.45 -9.83
N LYS A 146 5.40 -19.64 -9.13
CA LYS A 146 6.41 -20.65 -9.51
C LYS A 146 5.82 -22.06 -9.51
N ALA A 147 5.00 -22.40 -8.51
CA ALA A 147 4.33 -23.69 -8.43
C ALA A 147 3.35 -23.90 -9.59
N LYS A 148 2.50 -22.90 -9.89
CA LYS A 148 1.58 -22.94 -11.05
C LYS A 148 2.32 -23.11 -12.37
N GLN A 149 3.40 -22.37 -12.57
CA GLN A 149 4.22 -22.47 -13.78
C GLN A 149 4.87 -23.86 -13.92
N LYS A 150 5.42 -24.41 -12.83
CA LYS A 150 5.98 -25.77 -12.82
C LYS A 150 4.92 -26.83 -13.14
N ALA A 151 3.72 -26.71 -12.56
CA ALA A 151 2.62 -27.62 -12.83
C ALA A 151 2.16 -27.55 -14.30
N HIS A 152 2.08 -26.36 -14.88
CA HIS A 152 1.75 -26.17 -16.28
C HIS A 152 2.80 -26.83 -17.20
N TYR A 153 4.10 -26.57 -16.99
CA TYR A 153 5.15 -27.22 -17.78
C TYR A 153 5.18 -28.73 -17.63
N ALA A 154 4.90 -29.26 -16.43
CA ALA A 154 4.83 -30.71 -16.22
C ALA A 154 3.69 -31.34 -17.03
N ARG A 155 2.53 -30.67 -17.08
CA ARG A 155 1.37 -31.13 -17.86
C ARG A 155 1.65 -31.09 -19.37
N VAL A 156 2.16 -29.96 -19.90
CA VAL A 156 2.50 -29.83 -21.32
C VAL A 156 3.52 -30.90 -21.72
N ARG A 157 4.59 -31.08 -20.93
CA ARG A 157 5.58 -32.13 -21.18
C ARG A 157 4.97 -33.54 -21.21
N GLN A 158 4.00 -33.82 -20.33
CA GLN A 158 3.33 -35.11 -20.28
C GLN A 158 2.44 -35.32 -21.52
N GLU A 159 1.74 -34.29 -21.97
CA GLU A 159 0.95 -34.28 -23.21
C GLU A 159 1.88 -34.52 -24.42
N ASP A 160 3.02 -33.81 -24.52
CA ASP A 160 4.02 -33.98 -25.58
C ASP A 160 4.61 -35.41 -25.61
N LEU A 161 4.92 -35.97 -24.43
CA LEU A 161 5.46 -37.33 -24.32
C LEU A 161 4.41 -38.38 -24.70
N TYR A 162 3.13 -38.15 -24.36
CA TYR A 162 2.05 -39.03 -24.77
C TYR A 162 1.83 -38.98 -26.29
N GLU A 163 1.89 -37.80 -26.90
CA GLU A 163 1.77 -37.66 -28.36
C GLU A 163 2.93 -38.35 -29.10
N TYR A 164 4.15 -38.33 -28.54
CA TYR A 164 5.33 -38.89 -29.19
C TYR A 164 5.53 -40.40 -28.94
N PHE A 165 5.12 -40.92 -27.78
CA PHE A 165 5.38 -42.31 -27.35
C PHE A 165 4.12 -43.14 -27.07
N GLY A 166 2.93 -42.55 -27.16
CA GLY A 166 1.67 -43.22 -26.88
C GLY A 166 1.16 -44.03 -28.05
N GLU A 167 1.63 -45.28 -28.17
CA GLU A 167 0.88 -46.41 -28.75
C GLU A 167 0.29 -47.28 -27.63
#